data_AF-A0A3D4W8M0-F1
#
_entry.id   AF-A0A3D4W8M0-F1
#
_cell.length_a   1.000
_cell.length_b   1.000
_cell.length_c   1.000
_cell.angle_alpha   90.00
_cell.angle_beta   90.00
_cell.angle_gamma   90.00
#
_symmetry.space_group_name_H-M   'P 1'
#
loop_
_entity.id
_entity.type
_entity.pdbx_description
1 polymer ?
#
loop_
_entity_poly.entity_id
_entity_poly.type
_entity_poly.pdbx_seq_one_letter_code
_entity_poly.pdbx_strand_id
1 'polypeptide(L)'
;MKHKISISKADFRFNREESVTGKEEALKVNLGRLVYLIYIGLSVSIAHVILFYFFNSGASGTALQWKNGIIASHSTMFVVFLITGISVIIVRKRNLINKRYARAIPHFMFLFFLLLGTIITGIDQLVTNAITPFMIVCFFTAMVLIIPPLLSALYYLLAYTFFFYVITHFQPFQDVLLSNYVNGLTSVAIAWFLSMILWRNFVYRFRNDRLVRQQQTALQEQNLELSRIANELREVNKSRIRLFSIISHDLRGPLGNLSNLMRLLQNEDITEPEFKELLPELASQTLLTGELLDNLLNWSKNNLDGITCHPKAFTINETAANIIRLYESQASLKVLEIINNTDPQLKAFADPGMISLVLRNLISNAIKFSKKNGIISVYSKSKGELTEISVEDSGIGIEPERIPSLFGDDQFSTQGTAGEKGTGLGLMLCKEFVERNGGHIGVQSSPGK
;
A
#
# COMPACT_ATOMS: atom_id res chain seq x y z
N MET A 1 -21.89 -14.92 -3.08
CA MET A 1 -22.73 -13.77 -3.46
C MET A 1 -22.67 -13.58 -4.98
N LYS A 2 -23.77 -13.86 -5.70
CA LYS A 2 -23.85 -13.64 -7.15
C LYS A 2 -23.92 -12.13 -7.43
N HIS A 3 -22.80 -11.51 -7.79
CA HIS A 3 -22.83 -10.17 -8.39
C HIS A 3 -23.45 -10.28 -9.79
N LYS A 4 -24.76 -10.00 -9.86
CA LYS A 4 -25.45 -9.70 -11.10
C LYS A 4 -24.82 -8.41 -11.64
N ILE A 5 -23.88 -8.54 -12.57
CA ILE A 5 -23.45 -7.42 -13.41
C ILE A 5 -24.66 -7.12 -14.30
N SER A 6 -25.52 -6.23 -13.80
CA SER A 6 -26.57 -5.60 -14.59
C SER A 6 -25.87 -4.87 -15.72
N ILE A 7 -25.89 -5.47 -16.92
CA ILE A 7 -25.54 -4.80 -18.16
C ILE A 7 -26.40 -3.53 -18.21
N SER A 8 -25.75 -2.40 -17.95
CA SER A 8 -26.38 -1.09 -17.83
C SER A 8 -27.19 -0.85 -19.09
N LYS A 9 -28.51 -0.71 -18.95
CA LYS A 9 -29.33 -0.01 -19.94
C LYS A 9 -28.60 1.29 -20.30
N ALA A 10 -28.66 1.69 -21.57
CA ALA A 10 -28.10 2.94 -22.06
C ALA A 10 -28.83 4.13 -21.41
N ASP A 11 -28.52 4.39 -20.14
CA ASP A 11 -29.24 5.35 -19.33
C ASP A 11 -28.55 6.70 -19.47
N PHE A 12 -29.25 7.63 -20.10
CA PHE A 12 -28.81 9.01 -20.29
C PHE A 12 -28.82 9.80 -18.96
N ARG A 13 -29.25 9.18 -17.86
CA ARG A 13 -29.41 9.84 -16.56
C ARG A 13 -28.44 9.27 -15.55
N PHE A 14 -27.99 10.17 -14.67
CA PHE A 14 -27.35 9.78 -13.42
C PHE A 14 -28.38 9.15 -12.48
N ASN A 15 -27.97 8.10 -11.77
CA ASN A 15 -28.77 7.57 -10.67
C ASN A 15 -28.80 8.58 -9.50
N ARG A 16 -29.71 8.39 -8.54
CA ARG A 16 -29.90 9.33 -7.41
C ARG A 16 -28.59 9.64 -6.67
N GLU A 17 -27.76 8.62 -6.47
CA GLU A 17 -26.44 8.71 -5.81
C GLU A 17 -25.37 9.41 -6.67
N GLU A 18 -25.48 9.32 -8.00
CA GLU A 18 -24.53 9.91 -8.94
C GLU A 18 -24.90 11.35 -9.31
N SER A 19 -26.17 11.76 -9.11
CA SER A 19 -26.68 13.00 -9.71
C SER A 19 -25.97 14.25 -9.21
N VAL A 20 -25.50 14.31 -7.97
CA VAL A 20 -24.82 15.50 -7.45
C VAL A 20 -23.40 15.57 -8.00
N THR A 21 -22.63 14.51 -7.78
CA THR A 21 -21.22 14.40 -8.18
C THR A 21 -21.04 14.44 -9.70
N GLY A 22 -21.91 13.76 -10.45
CA GLY A 22 -21.89 13.78 -11.92
C GLY A 22 -22.20 15.16 -12.51
N LYS A 23 -23.11 15.93 -11.91
CA LYS A 23 -23.41 17.31 -12.33
C LYS A 23 -22.27 18.27 -12.01
N GLU A 24 -21.62 18.11 -10.86
CA GLU A 24 -20.43 18.89 -10.50
C GLU A 24 -19.26 18.60 -11.44
N GLU A 25 -19.06 17.34 -11.82
CA GLU A 25 -18.01 16.98 -12.76
C GLU A 25 -18.30 17.52 -14.17
N ALA A 26 -19.56 17.46 -14.62
CA ALA A 26 -19.96 18.09 -15.88
C ALA A 26 -19.68 19.61 -15.88
N LEU A 27 -19.96 20.26 -14.75
CA LEU A 27 -19.67 21.68 -14.57
C LEU A 27 -18.18 21.96 -14.65
N LYS A 28 -17.33 21.17 -13.99
CA LYS A 28 -15.86 21.33 -14.07
C LYS A 28 -15.35 21.20 -15.49
N VAL A 29 -15.82 20.20 -16.23
CA VAL A 29 -15.42 20.00 -17.63
C VAL A 29 -15.86 21.19 -18.48
N ASN A 30 -17.10 21.67 -18.32
CA ASN A 30 -17.58 22.85 -19.05
C ASN A 30 -16.78 24.11 -18.71
N LEU A 31 -16.50 24.38 -17.43
CA LEU A 31 -15.68 25.53 -17.02
C LEU A 31 -14.24 25.42 -17.56
N GLY A 32 -13.68 24.21 -17.61
CA GLY A 32 -12.39 23.93 -18.22
C GLY A 32 -12.38 24.28 -19.71
N ARG A 33 -13.37 23.78 -20.46
CA ARG A 33 -13.53 24.08 -21.90
C ARG A 33 -13.74 25.57 -22.16
N LEU A 34 -14.55 26.23 -21.34
CA LEU A 34 -14.84 27.66 -21.46
C LEU A 34 -13.57 28.52 -21.36
N VAL A 35 -12.60 28.17 -20.51
CA VAL A 35 -11.33 28.92 -20.46
C VAL A 35 -10.67 28.97 -21.84
N TYR A 36 -10.54 27.84 -22.53
CA TYR A 36 -9.96 27.81 -23.88
C TYR A 36 -10.84 28.54 -24.90
N LEU A 37 -12.16 28.37 -24.82
CA LEU A 37 -13.09 29.06 -25.72
C LEU A 37 -13.02 30.58 -25.58
N ILE A 38 -12.84 31.10 -24.37
CA ILE A 38 -12.75 32.53 -24.13
C ILE A 38 -11.53 33.12 -24.84
N TYR A 39 -10.37 32.45 -24.77
CA TYR A 39 -9.18 32.92 -25.49
C TYR A 39 -9.39 32.95 -27.00
N ILE A 40 -9.89 31.84 -27.58
CA ILE A 40 -10.18 31.75 -29.01
C ILE A 40 -11.22 32.81 -29.41
N GLY A 41 -12.29 32.94 -28.63
CA GLY A 41 -13.39 33.86 -28.86
C GLY A 41 -12.96 35.33 -28.85
N LEU A 42 -12.09 35.72 -27.92
CA LEU A 42 -11.51 37.07 -27.89
C LEU A 42 -10.68 37.35 -29.15
N SER A 43 -9.80 36.43 -29.54
CA SER A 43 -8.97 36.57 -30.75
C SER A 43 -9.81 36.66 -32.02
N VAL A 44 -10.82 35.79 -32.16
CA VAL A 44 -11.75 35.79 -33.30
C VAL A 44 -12.54 37.11 -33.34
N SER A 45 -13.02 37.59 -32.20
CA SER A 45 -13.76 38.86 -32.12
C SER A 45 -12.92 40.04 -32.57
N ILE A 46 -11.67 40.14 -32.09
CA ILE A 46 -10.73 41.20 -32.49
C ILE A 46 -10.46 41.13 -34.00
N ALA A 47 -10.16 39.93 -34.51
CA ALA A 47 -9.85 39.75 -35.93
C ALA A 47 -11.02 40.18 -36.82
N HIS A 48 -12.27 39.82 -36.47
CA HIS A 48 -13.45 40.22 -37.25
C HIS A 48 -13.69 41.72 -37.18
N VAL A 49 -13.55 42.35 -36.01
CA VAL A 49 -13.72 43.81 -35.88
C VAL A 49 -12.68 44.55 -36.71
N ILE A 50 -11.41 44.16 -36.64
CA ILE A 50 -10.33 44.77 -37.44
C ILE A 50 -10.60 44.57 -38.93
N LEU A 51 -10.88 43.34 -39.35
CA LEU A 51 -11.14 43.00 -40.74
C LEU A 51 -12.27 43.86 -41.32
N PHE A 52 -13.42 43.88 -40.65
CA PHE A 52 -14.59 44.62 -41.14
C PHE A 52 -14.45 46.14 -41.00
N TYR A 53 -13.67 46.63 -40.03
CA TYR A 53 -13.38 48.06 -39.92
C TYR A 53 -12.67 48.59 -41.16
N PHE A 54 -11.61 47.89 -41.61
CA PHE A 54 -10.83 48.25 -42.79
C PHE A 54 -11.46 47.80 -44.12
N PHE A 55 -12.29 46.76 -44.12
CA PHE A 55 -12.96 46.28 -45.32
C PHE A 55 -14.01 47.28 -45.84
N ASN A 56 -13.98 47.54 -47.16
CA ASN A 56 -14.97 48.35 -47.88
C ASN A 56 -15.28 49.71 -47.21
N SER A 57 -14.27 50.59 -47.12
CA SER A 57 -14.37 51.94 -46.54
C SER A 57 -15.36 52.87 -47.26
N GLY A 58 -15.79 52.53 -48.48
CA GLY A 58 -16.81 53.24 -49.25
C GLY A 58 -18.22 52.63 -49.21
N ALA A 59 -18.48 51.68 -48.31
CA ALA A 59 -19.80 51.02 -48.22
C ALA A 59 -20.93 52.03 -47.93
N SER A 60 -22.07 51.89 -48.62
CA SER A 60 -23.28 52.69 -48.41
C SER A 60 -24.53 51.78 -48.41
N GLY A 61 -25.65 52.32 -47.94
CA GLY A 61 -26.94 51.59 -47.92
C GLY A 61 -26.89 50.29 -47.09
N THR A 62 -27.42 49.21 -47.66
CA THR A 62 -27.51 47.89 -47.02
C THR A 62 -26.14 47.28 -46.69
N ALA A 63 -25.14 47.50 -47.53
CA ALA A 63 -23.78 47.01 -47.30
C ALA A 63 -23.13 47.65 -46.06
N LEU A 64 -23.42 48.93 -45.79
CA LEU A 64 -22.96 49.62 -44.59
C LEU A 64 -23.67 49.11 -43.33
N GLN A 65 -24.98 48.87 -43.41
CA GLN A 65 -25.76 48.30 -42.30
C GLN A 65 -25.27 46.89 -41.94
N TRP A 66 -25.04 46.05 -42.94
CA TRP A 66 -24.45 44.73 -42.77
C TRP A 66 -23.07 44.80 -42.09
N LYS A 67 -22.15 45.61 -42.63
CA LYS A 67 -20.81 45.82 -42.06
C LYS A 67 -20.88 46.25 -40.58
N ASN A 68 -21.69 47.27 -40.27
CA ASN A 68 -21.82 47.78 -38.91
C ASN A 68 -22.45 46.75 -37.97
N GLY A 69 -23.42 45.97 -38.46
CA GLY A 69 -24.04 44.88 -37.69
C GLY A 69 -23.04 43.78 -37.33
N ILE A 70 -22.16 43.38 -38.26
CA ILE A 70 -21.10 42.40 -37.98
C ILE A 70 -20.11 42.94 -36.94
N ILE A 71 -19.67 44.20 -37.08
CA ILE A 71 -18.77 44.85 -36.11
C ILE A 71 -19.42 44.90 -34.72
N ALA A 72 -20.70 45.31 -34.63
CA ALA A 72 -21.42 45.39 -33.37
C ALA A 72 -21.61 44.02 -32.70
N SER A 73 -21.93 42.98 -33.48
CA SER A 73 -22.10 41.61 -32.99
C SER A 73 -20.78 41.06 -32.42
N HIS A 74 -19.66 41.24 -33.12
CA HIS A 74 -18.35 40.77 -32.66
C HIS A 74 -17.80 41.60 -31.50
N SER A 75 -18.09 42.91 -31.45
CA SER A 75 -17.75 43.76 -30.30
C SER A 75 -18.52 43.34 -29.05
N THR A 76 -19.80 42.99 -29.19
CA THR A 76 -20.62 42.43 -28.11
C THR A 76 -20.06 41.08 -27.65
N MET A 77 -19.70 40.21 -28.59
CA MET A 77 -19.06 38.92 -28.30
C MET A 77 -17.76 39.10 -27.51
N PHE A 78 -16.92 40.07 -27.86
CA PHE A 78 -15.70 40.39 -27.14
C PHE A 78 -15.95 40.75 -25.67
N VAL A 79 -16.90 41.66 -25.41
CA VAL A 79 -17.25 42.09 -24.04
C VAL A 79 -17.78 40.92 -23.22
N VAL A 80 -18.66 40.11 -23.80
CA VAL A 80 -19.24 38.95 -23.13
C VAL A 80 -18.15 37.91 -22.79
N PHE A 81 -17.22 37.64 -23.72
CA PHE A 81 -16.09 36.75 -23.44
C PHE A 81 -15.16 37.29 -22.35
N LEU A 82 -14.92 38.59 -22.31
CA LEU A 82 -14.08 39.20 -21.27
C LEU A 82 -14.71 39.03 -19.88
N ILE A 83 -16.00 39.38 -19.73
CA ILE A 83 -16.72 39.29 -18.46
C ILE A 83 -16.85 37.83 -18.00
N THR A 84 -17.23 36.93 -18.90
CA THR A 84 -17.36 35.50 -18.57
C THR A 84 -15.99 34.85 -18.33
N GLY A 85 -14.94 35.28 -19.03
CA GLY A 85 -13.56 34.90 -18.79
C GLY A 85 -13.12 35.15 -17.37
N ILE A 86 -13.26 36.40 -16.93
CA ILE A 86 -12.94 36.80 -15.56
C ILE A 86 -13.77 35.98 -14.56
N SER A 87 -15.06 35.80 -14.82
CA SER A 87 -15.96 35.02 -13.96
C SER A 87 -15.52 33.55 -13.82
N VAL A 88 -15.16 32.88 -14.93
CA VAL A 88 -14.70 31.49 -14.93
C VAL A 88 -13.37 31.36 -14.17
N ILE A 89 -12.43 32.28 -14.38
CA ILE A 89 -11.15 32.30 -13.66
C ILE A 89 -11.36 32.44 -12.16
N ILE A 90 -12.24 33.36 -11.72
CA ILE A 90 -12.58 33.56 -10.31
C ILE A 90 -13.20 32.29 -9.71
N VAL A 91 -14.18 31.69 -10.41
CA VAL A 91 -14.84 30.45 -9.95
C VAL A 91 -13.83 29.33 -9.75
N ARG A 92 -12.90 29.15 -10.69
CA ARG A 92 -11.87 28.11 -10.62
C ARG A 92 -10.84 28.38 -9.53
N LYS A 93 -10.30 29.59 -9.45
CA LYS A 93 -9.24 29.95 -8.48
C LYS A 93 -9.74 29.91 -7.04
N ARG A 94 -11.00 30.27 -6.79
CA ARG A 94 -11.62 30.27 -5.45
C ARG A 94 -12.42 29.00 -5.15
N ASN A 95 -12.38 27.98 -6.03
CA ASN A 95 -13.11 26.72 -5.89
C ASN A 95 -14.62 26.89 -5.60
N LEU A 96 -15.27 27.83 -6.29
CA LEU A 96 -16.68 28.22 -6.02
C LEU A 96 -17.69 27.41 -6.85
N ILE A 97 -17.33 26.17 -7.23
CA ILE A 97 -18.11 25.29 -8.12
C ILE A 97 -19.52 25.01 -7.58
N ASN A 98 -19.67 24.96 -6.25
CA ASN A 98 -20.94 24.64 -5.60
C ASN A 98 -21.95 25.81 -5.64
N LYS A 99 -21.50 27.03 -5.98
CA LYS A 99 -22.36 28.21 -6.00
C LYS A 99 -23.30 28.21 -7.20
N ARG A 100 -24.49 28.81 -7.04
CA ARG A 100 -25.52 28.86 -8.09
C ARG A 100 -25.05 29.58 -9.36
N TYR A 101 -24.33 30.69 -9.22
CA TYR A 101 -23.83 31.44 -10.37
C TYR A 101 -22.80 30.65 -11.19
N ALA A 102 -21.95 29.81 -10.55
CA ALA A 102 -21.01 28.96 -11.27
C ALA A 102 -21.74 27.97 -12.20
N ARG A 103 -22.82 27.37 -11.70
CA ARG A 103 -23.71 26.50 -12.50
C ARG A 103 -24.39 27.21 -13.65
N ALA A 104 -24.66 28.52 -13.54
CA ALA A 104 -25.35 29.28 -14.58
C ALA A 104 -24.45 29.63 -15.78
N ILE A 105 -23.12 29.71 -15.59
CA ILE A 105 -22.19 30.17 -16.64
C ILE A 105 -22.28 29.33 -17.94
N PRO A 106 -22.21 27.98 -17.91
CA PRO A 106 -22.30 27.20 -19.14
C PRO A 106 -23.64 27.34 -19.85
N HIS A 107 -24.75 27.45 -19.10
CA HIS A 107 -26.09 27.66 -19.66
C HIS A 107 -26.21 29.04 -20.33
N PHE A 108 -25.70 30.08 -19.67
CA PHE A 108 -25.64 31.43 -20.23
C PHE A 108 -24.84 31.47 -21.53
N MET A 109 -23.65 30.86 -21.56
CA MET A 109 -22.81 30.79 -22.77
C MET A 109 -23.48 30.00 -23.89
N PHE A 110 -24.13 28.87 -23.57
CA PHE A 110 -24.86 28.08 -24.55
C PHE A 110 -25.95 28.90 -25.26
N LEU A 111 -26.80 29.58 -24.47
CA LEU A 111 -27.86 30.43 -24.99
C LEU A 111 -27.31 31.66 -25.72
N PHE A 112 -26.27 32.30 -25.18
CA PHE A 112 -25.64 33.46 -25.79
C PHE A 112 -25.14 33.15 -27.21
N PHE A 113 -24.45 32.01 -27.39
CA PHE A 113 -23.98 31.60 -28.71
C PHE A 113 -25.14 31.42 -29.68
N LEU A 114 -26.18 30.66 -29.30
CA LEU A 114 -27.35 30.42 -30.16
C LEU A 114 -28.06 31.72 -30.58
N LEU A 115 -28.24 32.65 -29.64
CA LEU A 115 -28.82 33.97 -29.90
C LEU A 115 -27.93 34.80 -30.83
N LEU A 116 -26.62 34.84 -30.57
CA LEU A 116 -25.67 35.57 -31.39
C LEU A 116 -25.64 35.04 -32.82
N GLY A 117 -25.60 33.71 -33.00
CA GLY A 117 -25.65 33.08 -34.34
C GLY A 117 -26.94 33.41 -35.09
N THR A 118 -28.06 33.51 -34.38
CA THR A 118 -29.34 33.93 -34.97
C THR A 118 -29.30 35.39 -35.42
N ILE A 119 -28.79 36.29 -34.58
CA ILE A 119 -28.67 37.73 -34.88
C ILE A 119 -27.76 37.95 -36.09
N ILE A 120 -26.57 37.32 -36.10
CA ILE A 120 -25.62 37.41 -37.21
C ILE A 120 -26.27 36.89 -38.50
N THR A 121 -27.02 35.79 -38.42
CA THR A 121 -27.70 35.25 -39.60
C THR A 121 -28.76 36.22 -40.14
N GLY A 122 -29.52 36.89 -39.27
CA GLY A 122 -30.47 37.93 -39.68
C GLY A 122 -29.78 39.11 -40.35
N ILE A 123 -28.64 39.56 -39.82
CA ILE A 123 -27.82 40.61 -40.43
C ILE A 123 -27.30 40.16 -41.81
N ASP A 124 -26.84 38.92 -41.93
CA ASP A 124 -26.35 38.35 -43.19
C ASP A 124 -27.42 38.27 -44.27
N GLN A 125 -28.72 38.16 -43.91
CA GLN A 125 -29.82 38.19 -44.88
C GLN A 125 -29.88 39.48 -45.70
N LEU A 126 -29.25 40.57 -45.24
CA LEU A 126 -29.12 41.82 -46.01
C LEU A 126 -28.26 41.67 -47.28
N VAL A 127 -27.41 40.64 -47.34
CA VAL A 127 -26.41 40.46 -48.41
C VAL A 127 -26.38 39.02 -48.97
N THR A 128 -26.79 38.01 -48.19
CA THR A 128 -26.78 36.60 -48.61
C THR A 128 -28.01 35.84 -48.07
N ASN A 129 -28.49 34.87 -48.84
CA ASN A 129 -29.61 34.02 -48.44
C ASN A 129 -29.22 32.87 -47.50
N ALA A 130 -27.91 32.67 -47.29
CA ALA A 130 -27.39 31.56 -46.49
C ALA A 130 -27.63 31.78 -44.99
N ILE A 131 -27.81 30.67 -44.25
CA ILE A 131 -27.97 30.66 -42.78
C ILE A 131 -26.77 30.09 -42.03
N THR A 132 -25.61 30.11 -42.69
CA THR A 132 -24.36 29.49 -42.23
C THR A 132 -23.97 29.84 -40.80
N PRO A 133 -24.07 31.10 -40.32
CA PRO A 133 -23.69 31.43 -38.94
C PRO A 133 -24.54 30.67 -37.90
N PHE A 134 -25.85 30.57 -38.10
CA PHE A 134 -26.74 29.82 -37.20
C PHE A 134 -26.40 28.33 -37.19
N MET A 135 -26.14 27.73 -38.36
CA MET A 135 -25.76 26.32 -38.47
C MET A 135 -24.44 26.03 -37.73
N ILE A 136 -23.41 26.84 -37.97
CA ILE A 136 -22.09 26.69 -37.34
C ILE A 136 -22.23 26.75 -35.82
N VAL A 137 -22.96 27.74 -35.31
CA VAL A 137 -23.17 27.93 -33.88
C VAL A 137 -23.95 26.77 -33.25
N CYS A 138 -24.96 26.24 -33.93
CA CYS A 138 -25.70 25.07 -33.45
C CYS A 138 -24.78 23.86 -33.26
N PHE A 139 -23.96 23.54 -34.26
CA PHE A 139 -23.02 22.41 -34.17
C PHE A 139 -21.89 22.67 -33.19
N PHE A 140 -21.35 23.88 -33.17
CA PHE A 140 -20.29 24.27 -32.24
C PHE A 140 -20.75 24.13 -30.78
N THR A 141 -21.92 24.68 -30.44
CA THR A 141 -22.47 24.57 -29.08
C THR A 141 -22.73 23.12 -28.68
N ALA A 142 -23.23 22.31 -29.62
CA ALA A 142 -23.43 20.88 -29.41
C ALA A 142 -22.12 20.16 -29.10
N MET A 143 -21.04 20.50 -29.82
CA MET A 143 -19.75 19.82 -29.71
C MET A 143 -18.96 20.20 -28.44
N VAL A 144 -19.14 21.42 -27.95
CA VAL A 144 -18.27 21.95 -26.88
C VAL A 144 -18.89 21.88 -25.50
N LEU A 145 -20.19 22.17 -25.34
CA LEU A 145 -20.80 22.31 -24.00
C LEU A 145 -21.65 21.09 -23.65
N ILE A 146 -21.38 20.50 -22.49
CA ILE A 146 -22.06 19.32 -21.97
C ILE A 146 -23.30 19.77 -21.19
N ILE A 147 -24.46 19.75 -21.85
CA ILE A 147 -25.75 20.13 -21.27
C ILE A 147 -26.70 18.91 -21.26
N PRO A 148 -27.49 18.70 -20.18
CA PRO A 148 -28.45 17.59 -20.13
C PRO A 148 -29.44 17.59 -21.31
N PRO A 149 -29.82 16.43 -21.87
CA PRO A 149 -30.55 16.34 -23.14
C PRO A 149 -31.91 17.05 -23.18
N LEU A 150 -32.67 17.03 -22.06
CA LEU A 150 -33.96 17.72 -21.98
C LEU A 150 -33.79 19.25 -21.95
N LEU A 151 -32.73 19.71 -21.30
CA LEU A 151 -32.47 21.14 -21.17
C LEU A 151 -31.86 21.70 -22.46
N SER A 152 -30.97 20.95 -23.12
CA SER A 152 -30.47 21.34 -24.44
C SER A 152 -31.58 21.33 -25.49
N ALA A 153 -32.53 20.37 -25.45
CA ALA A 153 -33.72 20.38 -26.30
C ALA A 153 -34.50 21.70 -26.18
N LEU A 154 -34.72 22.15 -24.95
CA LEU A 154 -35.41 23.41 -24.67
C LEU A 154 -34.66 24.61 -25.24
N TYR A 155 -33.32 24.67 -25.07
CA TYR A 155 -32.51 25.77 -25.61
C TYR A 155 -32.52 25.82 -27.13
N TYR A 156 -32.41 24.66 -27.76
CA TYR A 156 -32.48 24.52 -29.21
C TYR A 156 -33.86 24.89 -29.77
N LEU A 157 -34.93 24.51 -29.08
CA LEU A 157 -36.30 24.93 -29.43
C LEU A 157 -36.45 26.45 -29.34
N LEU A 158 -36.03 27.06 -28.22
CA LEU A 158 -36.07 28.52 -28.05
C LEU A 158 -35.26 29.24 -29.12
N ALA A 159 -34.06 28.75 -29.43
CA ALA A 159 -33.22 29.30 -30.49
C ALA A 159 -33.90 29.20 -31.87
N TYR A 160 -34.53 28.07 -32.19
CA TYR A 160 -35.28 27.93 -33.45
C TYR A 160 -36.48 28.88 -33.52
N THR A 161 -37.22 29.06 -32.42
CA THR A 161 -38.35 30.02 -32.42
C THR A 161 -37.89 31.45 -32.64
N PHE A 162 -36.77 31.84 -32.05
CA PHE A 162 -36.19 33.17 -32.26
C PHE A 162 -35.64 33.32 -33.69
N PHE A 163 -34.98 32.29 -34.21
CA PHE A 163 -34.50 32.22 -35.58
C PHE A 163 -35.64 32.34 -36.59
N PHE A 164 -36.74 31.62 -36.37
CA PHE A 164 -37.92 31.69 -37.20
C PHE A 164 -38.44 33.14 -37.27
N TYR A 165 -38.57 33.81 -36.13
CA TYR A 165 -39.00 35.21 -36.07
C TYR A 165 -38.05 36.15 -36.84
N VAL A 166 -36.73 36.03 -36.59
CA VAL A 166 -35.71 36.87 -37.24
C VAL A 166 -35.71 36.66 -38.76
N ILE A 167 -35.67 35.41 -39.22
CA ILE A 167 -35.63 35.12 -40.66
C ILE A 167 -36.90 35.60 -41.36
N THR A 168 -38.08 35.48 -40.74
CA THR A 168 -39.34 36.02 -41.27
C THR A 168 -39.29 37.53 -41.48
N HIS A 169 -38.59 38.26 -40.61
CA HIS A 169 -38.49 39.71 -40.69
C HIS A 169 -37.52 40.17 -41.78
N PHE A 170 -36.42 39.46 -41.99
CA PHE A 170 -35.34 39.89 -42.89
C PHE A 170 -35.40 39.27 -44.30
N GLN A 171 -36.06 38.13 -44.51
CA GLN A 171 -36.11 37.47 -45.82
C GLN A 171 -37.42 37.70 -46.57
N PRO A 172 -37.42 38.49 -47.66
CA PRO A 172 -38.64 38.82 -48.39
C PRO A 172 -39.09 37.72 -49.36
N PHE A 173 -38.19 36.82 -49.78
CA PHE A 173 -38.48 35.81 -50.80
C PHE A 173 -39.04 34.52 -50.17
N GLN A 174 -40.29 34.16 -50.51
CA GLN A 174 -40.99 33.04 -49.90
C GLN A 174 -40.29 31.67 -50.08
N ASP A 175 -39.71 31.40 -51.25
CA ASP A 175 -39.02 30.13 -51.52
C ASP A 175 -37.74 29.99 -50.68
N VAL A 176 -36.99 31.09 -50.54
CA VAL A 176 -35.79 31.16 -49.69
C VAL A 176 -36.16 31.02 -48.23
N LEU A 177 -37.26 31.66 -47.82
CA LEU A 177 -37.76 31.63 -46.45
C LEU A 177 -38.11 30.20 -46.01
N LEU A 178 -38.85 29.46 -46.84
CA LEU A 178 -39.20 28.06 -46.58
C LEU A 178 -37.93 27.19 -46.49
N SER A 179 -36.99 27.37 -47.43
CA SER A 179 -35.69 26.67 -47.40
C SER A 179 -34.94 26.94 -46.09
N ASN A 180 -34.87 28.20 -45.66
CA ASN A 180 -34.19 28.59 -44.43
C ASN A 180 -34.87 28.04 -43.16
N TYR A 181 -36.20 27.95 -43.12
CA TYR A 181 -36.91 27.30 -42.02
C TYR A 181 -36.56 25.82 -41.90
N VAL A 182 -36.52 25.09 -43.02
CA VAL A 182 -36.18 23.67 -43.06
C VAL A 182 -34.71 23.45 -42.69
N ASN A 183 -33.80 24.25 -43.24
CA ASN A 183 -32.37 24.18 -42.93
C ASN A 183 -32.08 24.53 -41.46
N GLY A 184 -32.79 25.52 -40.90
CA GLY A 184 -32.72 25.85 -39.47
C GLY A 184 -33.22 24.70 -38.59
N LEU A 185 -34.37 24.11 -38.92
CA LEU A 185 -34.96 23.01 -38.15
C LEU A 185 -34.05 21.77 -38.17
N THR A 186 -33.54 21.40 -39.34
CA THR A 186 -32.61 20.27 -39.49
C THR A 186 -31.31 20.49 -38.72
N SER A 187 -30.75 21.70 -38.75
CA SER A 187 -29.54 22.05 -38.00
C SER A 187 -29.73 21.91 -36.49
N VAL A 188 -30.86 22.39 -35.98
CA VAL A 188 -31.22 22.31 -34.56
C VAL A 188 -31.44 20.85 -34.14
N ALA A 189 -32.12 20.06 -34.96
CA ALA A 189 -32.33 18.63 -34.71
C ALA A 189 -31.01 17.85 -34.63
N ILE A 190 -30.12 18.07 -35.61
CA ILE A 190 -28.79 17.43 -35.63
C ILE A 190 -27.94 17.89 -34.43
N ALA A 191 -27.95 19.18 -34.11
CA ALA A 191 -27.20 19.73 -32.99
C ALA A 191 -27.71 19.19 -31.63
N TRP A 192 -29.02 19.03 -31.47
CA TRP A 192 -29.59 18.40 -30.29
C TRP A 192 -29.17 16.92 -30.18
N PHE A 193 -29.22 16.17 -31.28
CA PHE A 193 -28.75 14.78 -31.31
C PHE A 193 -27.26 14.66 -30.94
N LEU A 194 -26.41 15.54 -31.47
CA LEU A 194 -24.98 15.61 -31.12
C LEU A 194 -24.78 15.94 -29.62
N SER A 195 -25.55 16.89 -29.08
CA SER A 195 -25.52 17.22 -27.65
C SER A 195 -25.91 16.02 -26.79
N MET A 196 -26.92 15.25 -27.22
CA MET A 196 -27.35 14.03 -26.55
C MET A 196 -26.25 12.96 -26.57
N ILE A 197 -25.56 12.76 -27.71
CA ILE A 197 -24.42 11.85 -27.82
C ILE A 197 -23.29 12.27 -26.87
N LEU A 198 -22.96 13.56 -26.83
CA LEU A 198 -21.89 14.06 -25.98
C LEU A 198 -22.22 13.93 -24.49
N TRP A 199 -23.46 14.21 -24.11
CA TRP A 199 -23.94 13.94 -22.76
C TRP A 199 -23.84 12.46 -22.39
N ARG A 200 -24.30 11.57 -23.28
CA ARG A 200 -24.19 10.11 -23.07
C ARG A 200 -22.75 9.66 -22.88
N ASN A 201 -21.86 10.12 -23.77
CA ASN A 201 -20.44 9.78 -23.70
C ASN A 201 -19.80 10.30 -22.41
N PHE A 202 -20.21 11.48 -21.94
CA PHE A 202 -19.78 12.02 -20.66
C PHE A 202 -20.23 11.15 -19.48
N VAL A 203 -21.52 10.78 -19.42
CA VAL A 203 -22.06 9.91 -18.36
C VAL A 203 -21.34 8.56 -18.35
N TYR A 204 -21.11 7.97 -19.52
CA TYR A 204 -20.39 6.71 -19.68
C TYR A 204 -18.94 6.82 -19.15
N ARG A 205 -18.19 7.85 -19.56
CA ARG A 205 -16.82 8.08 -19.08
C ARG A 205 -16.77 8.29 -17.57
N PHE A 206 -17.68 9.10 -17.03
CA PHE A 206 -17.76 9.34 -15.59
C PHE A 206 -17.95 8.04 -14.78
N ARG A 207 -18.84 7.14 -15.23
CA ARG A 207 -19.07 5.84 -14.58
C ARG A 207 -17.84 4.94 -14.65
N ASN A 208 -17.21 4.86 -15.81
CA ASN A 208 -16.02 4.05 -16.00
C ASN A 208 -14.86 4.55 -15.15
N ASP A 209 -14.62 5.85 -15.10
CA ASP A 209 -13.53 6.43 -14.29
C ASP A 209 -13.74 6.14 -12.79
N ARG A 210 -14.99 6.21 -12.32
CA ARG A 210 -15.33 5.86 -10.93
C ARG A 210 -15.09 4.39 -10.64
N LEU A 211 -15.51 3.49 -11.54
CA LEU A 211 -15.31 2.05 -11.41
C LEU A 211 -13.82 1.69 -11.40
N VAL A 212 -13.04 2.25 -12.32
CA VAL A 212 -11.59 2.05 -12.40
C VAL A 212 -10.90 2.50 -11.10
N ARG A 213 -11.26 3.66 -10.56
CA ARG A 213 -10.72 4.12 -9.27
C ARG A 213 -11.03 3.16 -8.12
N GLN A 214 -12.27 2.66 -8.04
CA GLN A 214 -12.65 1.69 -7.02
C GLN A 214 -11.84 0.39 -7.14
N GLN A 215 -11.65 -0.11 -8.36
CA GLN A 215 -10.83 -1.29 -8.62
C GLN A 215 -9.35 -1.06 -8.26
N GLN A 216 -8.80 0.12 -8.56
CA GLN A 216 -7.42 0.47 -8.20
C GLN A 216 -7.21 0.49 -6.69
N THR A 217 -8.12 1.10 -5.92
CA THR A 217 -8.03 1.11 -4.46
C THR A 217 -8.11 -0.31 -3.89
N ALA A 218 -9.07 -1.12 -4.34
CA ALA A 218 -9.19 -2.50 -3.88
C ALA A 218 -7.95 -3.36 -4.22
N LEU A 219 -7.37 -3.18 -5.41
CA LEU A 219 -6.16 -3.87 -5.82
C LEU A 219 -4.95 -3.45 -4.97
N GLN A 220 -4.85 -2.17 -4.61
CA GLN A 220 -3.80 -1.66 -3.74
C GLN A 220 -3.89 -2.24 -2.32
N GLU A 221 -5.10 -2.32 -1.76
CA GLU A 221 -5.33 -2.98 -0.46
C GLU A 221 -4.94 -4.46 -0.50
N GLN A 222 -5.33 -5.18 -1.55
CA GLN A 222 -4.95 -6.60 -1.73
C GLN A 222 -3.43 -6.79 -1.85
N ASN A 223 -2.73 -5.92 -2.58
CA ASN A 223 -1.27 -5.99 -2.71
C ASN A 223 -0.55 -5.73 -1.38
N LEU A 224 -1.05 -4.79 -0.57
CA LEU A 224 -0.51 -4.54 0.77
C LEU A 224 -0.66 -5.76 1.67
N GLU A 225 -1.84 -6.40 1.65
CA GLU A 225 -2.08 -7.60 2.44
C GLU A 225 -1.24 -8.79 1.97
N LEU A 226 -1.12 -9.00 0.66
CA LEU A 226 -0.24 -10.03 0.10
C LEU A 226 1.22 -9.81 0.49
N SER A 227 1.70 -8.56 0.47
CA SER A 227 3.06 -8.21 0.88
C SER A 227 3.29 -8.49 2.38
N ARG A 228 2.29 -8.18 3.23
CA ARG A 228 2.33 -8.48 4.66
C ARG A 228 2.45 -9.99 4.91
N ILE A 229 1.57 -10.78 4.31
CA ILE A 229 1.57 -12.24 4.42
C ILE A 229 2.89 -12.83 3.89
N ALA A 230 3.40 -12.32 2.76
CA ALA A 230 4.67 -12.79 2.19
C ALA A 230 5.86 -12.53 3.13
N ASN A 231 5.89 -11.38 3.80
CA ASN A 231 6.92 -11.07 4.79
C ASN A 231 6.81 -11.95 6.04
N GLU A 232 5.61 -12.14 6.58
CA GLU A 232 5.37 -13.04 7.72
C GLU A 232 5.83 -14.47 7.39
N LEU A 233 5.48 -14.97 6.20
CA LEU A 233 5.91 -16.29 5.74
C LEU A 233 7.43 -16.37 5.60
N ARG A 234 8.07 -15.31 5.10
CA ARG A 234 9.53 -15.26 4.93
C ARG A 234 10.26 -15.31 6.27
N GLU A 235 9.78 -14.58 7.28
CA GLU A 235 10.37 -14.62 8.62
C GLU A 235 10.21 -15.99 9.27
N VAL A 236 9.02 -16.61 9.18
CA VAL A 236 8.80 -17.98 9.67
C VAL A 236 9.74 -18.97 8.97
N ASN A 237 9.91 -18.85 7.65
CA ASN A 237 10.78 -19.73 6.88
C ASN A 237 12.26 -19.52 7.24
N LYS A 238 12.70 -18.27 7.43
CA LYS A 238 14.07 -17.95 7.86
C LYS A 238 14.37 -18.56 9.23
N SER A 239 13.46 -18.47 10.19
CA SER A 239 13.59 -19.11 11.50
C SER A 239 13.68 -20.63 11.40
N ARG A 240 12.87 -21.27 10.54
CA ARG A 240 12.96 -22.73 10.27
C ARG A 240 14.32 -23.13 9.69
N ILE A 241 14.81 -22.41 8.68
CA ILE A 241 16.12 -22.70 8.05
C ILE A 241 17.25 -22.54 9.07
N ARG A 242 17.22 -21.47 9.88
CA ARG A 242 18.23 -21.21 10.93
C ARG A 242 18.28 -22.38 11.93
N LEU A 243 17.11 -22.88 12.35
CA LEU A 243 17.02 -24.02 13.24
C LEU A 243 17.58 -25.31 12.62
N PHE A 244 17.19 -25.66 11.39
CA PHE A 244 17.72 -26.86 10.71
C PHE A 244 19.24 -26.83 10.57
N SER A 245 19.82 -25.64 10.35
CA SER A 245 21.27 -25.45 10.33
C SER A 245 21.90 -25.74 11.70
N ILE A 246 21.31 -25.24 12.79
CA ILE A 246 21.77 -25.49 14.17
C ILE A 246 21.77 -26.98 14.48
N ILE A 247 20.67 -27.66 14.20
CA ILE A 247 20.49 -29.09 14.45
C ILE A 247 21.56 -29.91 13.71
N SER A 248 21.75 -29.60 12.43
CA SER A 248 22.71 -30.31 11.59
C SER A 248 24.13 -30.17 12.10
N HIS A 249 24.47 -29.03 12.72
CA HIS A 249 25.78 -28.80 13.31
C HIS A 249 25.96 -29.58 14.61
N ASP A 250 24.99 -29.52 15.53
CA ASP A 250 25.11 -30.11 16.87
C ASP A 250 25.00 -31.64 16.86
N LEU A 251 24.37 -32.23 15.84
CA LEU A 251 24.41 -33.67 15.59
C LEU A 251 25.76 -34.15 15.03
N ARG A 252 26.47 -33.30 14.28
CA ARG A 252 27.71 -33.71 13.56
C ARG A 252 28.87 -34.00 14.51
N GLY A 253 28.97 -33.27 15.62
CA GLY A 253 30.00 -33.46 16.65
C GLY A 253 29.99 -34.87 17.26
N PRO A 254 28.92 -35.27 17.97
CA PRO A 254 28.85 -36.58 18.62
C PRO A 254 28.89 -37.74 17.61
N LEU A 255 28.22 -37.61 16.46
CA LEU A 255 28.31 -38.63 15.41
C LEU A 255 29.72 -38.74 14.80
N GLY A 256 30.43 -37.63 14.67
CA GLY A 256 31.83 -37.60 14.23
C GLY A 256 32.76 -38.27 15.24
N ASN A 257 32.59 -38.00 16.54
CA ASN A 257 33.35 -38.63 17.61
C ASN A 257 33.10 -40.14 17.66
N LEU A 258 31.84 -40.56 17.60
CA LEU A 258 31.45 -41.97 17.51
C LEU A 258 32.13 -42.65 16.32
N SER A 259 32.06 -42.03 15.12
CA SER A 259 32.67 -42.58 13.91
C SER A 259 34.20 -42.67 14.01
N ASN A 260 34.86 -41.72 14.65
CA ASN A 260 36.32 -41.73 14.81
C ASN A 260 36.77 -42.79 15.80
N LEU A 261 36.06 -42.95 16.92
CA LEU A 261 36.42 -43.93 17.94
C LEU A 261 36.19 -45.36 17.45
N MET A 262 35.12 -45.59 16.68
CA MET A 262 34.92 -46.87 15.99
C MET A 262 36.03 -47.16 14.97
N ARG A 263 36.57 -46.13 14.29
CA ARG A 263 37.72 -46.29 13.37
C ARG A 263 39.02 -46.62 14.11
N LEU A 264 39.30 -45.95 15.23
CA LEU A 264 40.48 -46.24 16.05
C LEU A 264 40.46 -47.68 16.57
N LEU A 265 39.30 -48.16 17.02
CA LEU A 265 39.12 -49.55 17.44
C LEU A 265 39.32 -50.53 16.25
N GLN A 266 38.75 -50.21 15.09
CA GLN A 266 38.86 -51.05 13.88
C GLN A 266 40.30 -51.16 13.36
N ASN A 267 41.10 -50.10 13.53
CA ASN A 267 42.48 -50.05 13.10
C ASN A 267 43.47 -50.63 14.14
N GLU A 268 42.99 -51.11 15.30
CA GLU A 268 43.82 -51.53 16.44
C GLU A 268 44.74 -50.41 16.99
N ASP A 269 44.39 -49.14 16.72
CA ASP A 269 45.13 -47.96 17.20
C ASP A 269 44.94 -47.71 18.70
N ILE A 270 43.96 -48.39 19.32
CA ILE A 270 43.65 -48.38 20.76
C ILE A 270 43.42 -49.80 21.26
N THR A 271 43.85 -50.08 22.49
CA THR A 271 43.71 -51.41 23.10
C THR A 271 42.33 -51.61 23.73
N GLU A 272 41.92 -52.87 23.90
CA GLU A 272 40.63 -53.23 24.51
C GLU A 272 40.39 -52.59 25.90
N PRO A 273 41.39 -52.50 26.81
CA PRO A 273 41.26 -51.79 28.09
C PRO A 273 41.03 -50.28 27.91
N GLU A 274 41.78 -49.62 27.02
CA GLU A 274 41.66 -48.19 26.73
C GLU A 274 40.30 -47.85 26.12
N PHE A 275 39.78 -48.71 25.25
CA PHE A 275 38.43 -48.58 24.72
C PHE A 275 37.36 -48.72 25.82
N LYS A 276 37.58 -49.62 26.78
CA LYS A 276 36.68 -49.83 27.93
C LYS A 276 36.63 -48.62 28.86
N GLU A 277 37.71 -47.86 28.97
CA GLU A 277 37.76 -46.60 29.72
C GLU A 277 37.03 -45.45 28.99
N LEU A 278 37.00 -45.44 27.65
CA LEU A 278 36.32 -44.41 26.84
C LEU A 278 34.82 -44.67 26.64
N LEU A 279 34.37 -45.92 26.80
CA LEU A 279 32.99 -46.39 26.63
C LEU A 279 31.94 -45.60 27.44
N PRO A 280 32.16 -45.26 28.73
CA PRO A 280 31.21 -44.48 29.53
C PRO A 280 30.98 -43.06 28.97
N GLU A 281 32.04 -42.40 28.51
CA GLU A 281 31.97 -41.07 27.92
C GLU A 281 31.21 -41.09 26.59
N LEU A 282 31.44 -42.13 25.79
CA LEU A 282 30.75 -42.40 24.53
C LEU A 282 29.25 -42.68 24.73
N ALA A 283 28.91 -43.51 25.72
CA ALA A 283 27.53 -43.80 26.09
C ALA A 283 26.80 -42.52 26.55
N SER A 284 27.47 -41.70 27.36
CA SER A 284 26.95 -40.40 27.81
C SER A 284 26.72 -39.43 26.64
N GLN A 285 27.69 -39.27 25.73
CA GLN A 285 27.54 -38.41 24.54
C GLN A 285 26.42 -38.90 23.61
N THR A 286 26.25 -40.20 23.46
CA THR A 286 25.21 -40.78 22.59
C THR A 286 23.82 -40.59 23.18
N LEU A 287 23.66 -40.80 24.50
CA LEU A 287 22.41 -40.52 25.23
C LEU A 287 22.05 -39.03 25.17
N LEU A 288 23.02 -38.15 25.41
CA LEU A 288 22.87 -36.70 25.26
C LEU A 288 22.36 -36.29 23.88
N THR A 289 22.94 -36.90 22.83
CA THR A 289 22.56 -36.62 21.44
C THR A 289 21.17 -37.15 21.13
N GLY A 290 20.81 -38.33 21.65
CA GLY A 290 19.47 -38.91 21.55
C GLY A 290 18.42 -38.04 22.22
N GLU A 291 18.66 -37.57 23.45
CA GLU A 291 17.77 -36.63 24.13
C GLU A 291 17.60 -35.32 23.33
N LEU A 292 18.68 -34.82 22.72
CA LEU A 292 18.63 -33.61 21.90
C LEU A 292 17.76 -33.82 20.65
N LEU A 293 17.90 -34.97 20.00
CA LEU A 293 17.07 -35.37 18.85
C LEU A 293 15.60 -35.55 19.23
N ASP A 294 15.30 -36.19 20.36
CA ASP A 294 13.93 -36.42 20.84
C ASP A 294 13.26 -35.11 21.27
N ASN A 295 13.99 -34.24 21.98
CA ASN A 295 13.51 -32.90 22.32
C ASN A 295 13.23 -32.08 21.06
N LEU A 296 14.08 -32.21 20.04
CA LEU A 296 13.88 -31.58 18.75
C LEU A 296 12.67 -32.14 17.99
N LEU A 297 12.47 -33.46 17.97
CA LEU A 297 11.33 -34.09 17.30
C LEU A 297 10.01 -33.73 17.99
N ASN A 298 10.00 -33.72 19.32
CA ASN A 298 8.87 -33.25 20.11
C ASN A 298 8.61 -31.76 19.86
N TRP A 299 9.67 -30.95 19.78
CA TRP A 299 9.56 -29.56 19.38
C TRP A 299 8.98 -29.46 17.96
N SER A 300 9.54 -30.12 16.95
CA SER A 300 9.06 -30.03 15.55
C SER A 300 7.61 -30.48 15.37
N LYS A 301 7.17 -31.51 16.10
CA LYS A 301 5.77 -31.97 16.10
C LYS A 301 4.83 -30.92 16.70
N ASN A 302 5.24 -30.29 17.80
CA ASN A 302 4.45 -29.24 18.46
C ASN A 302 4.54 -27.89 17.72
N ASN A 303 5.42 -27.77 16.72
CA ASN A 303 5.72 -26.53 15.99
C ASN A 303 5.23 -26.49 14.53
N LEU A 304 4.48 -27.51 14.09
CA LEU A 304 3.72 -27.40 12.84
C LEU A 304 2.64 -26.29 12.93
N ASP A 305 2.23 -25.92 14.15
CA ASP A 305 1.24 -24.86 14.44
C ASP A 305 1.81 -23.63 15.21
N GLY A 306 3.13 -23.56 15.43
CA GLY A 306 3.83 -22.46 16.15
C GLY A 306 4.30 -22.82 17.56
N ILE A 307 5.36 -22.16 18.07
CA ILE A 307 5.95 -22.44 19.40
C ILE A 307 4.96 -22.04 20.49
N THR A 308 4.23 -23.01 21.03
CA THR A 308 3.32 -22.85 22.16
C THR A 308 4.03 -23.19 23.45
N CYS A 309 3.93 -22.30 24.43
CA CYS A 309 4.47 -22.49 25.78
C CYS A 309 3.45 -23.29 26.60
N HIS A 310 3.88 -24.32 27.33
CA HIS A 310 3.03 -25.08 28.24
C HIS A 310 3.46 -24.91 29.71
N PRO A 311 3.13 -23.77 30.35
CA PRO A 311 3.52 -23.51 31.73
C PRO A 311 2.91 -24.52 32.70
N LYS A 312 3.75 -25.06 33.59
CA LYS A 312 3.30 -25.83 34.75
C LYS A 312 4.17 -25.49 35.96
N ALA A 313 3.66 -25.75 37.16
CA ALA A 313 4.45 -25.60 38.37
C ALA A 313 5.48 -26.74 38.46
N PHE A 314 6.75 -26.41 38.65
CA PHE A 314 7.84 -27.39 38.80
C PHE A 314 8.91 -26.88 39.76
N THR A 315 9.68 -27.80 40.34
CA THR A 315 10.77 -27.50 41.27
C THR A 315 12.06 -27.22 40.50
N ILE A 316 12.65 -26.03 40.70
CA ILE A 316 13.91 -25.67 40.01
C ILE A 316 15.06 -26.56 40.50
N ASN A 317 15.08 -26.88 41.79
CA ASN A 317 16.12 -27.71 42.39
C ASN A 317 16.24 -29.10 41.73
N GLU A 318 15.12 -29.78 41.50
CA GLU A 318 15.11 -31.08 40.80
C GLU A 318 15.61 -30.95 39.36
N THR A 319 15.19 -29.89 38.67
CA THR A 319 15.60 -29.62 37.28
C THR A 319 17.11 -29.36 37.19
N ALA A 320 17.62 -28.49 38.07
CA ALA A 320 19.05 -28.19 38.17
C ALA A 320 19.86 -29.43 38.56
N ALA A 321 19.43 -30.22 39.55
CA ALA A 321 20.11 -31.42 39.98
C ALA A 321 20.22 -32.48 38.86
N ASN A 322 19.15 -32.67 38.08
CA ASN A 322 19.17 -33.55 36.91
C ASN A 322 20.20 -33.10 35.87
N ILE A 323 20.27 -31.79 35.60
CA ILE A 323 21.20 -31.24 34.62
C ILE A 323 22.64 -31.28 35.13
N ILE A 324 22.88 -31.04 36.42
CA ILE A 324 24.23 -31.12 37.01
C ILE A 324 24.77 -32.54 36.90
N ARG A 325 23.97 -33.57 37.24
CA ARG A 325 24.35 -34.98 37.07
C ARG A 325 24.76 -35.31 35.63
N LEU A 326 24.05 -34.75 34.66
CA LEU A 326 24.34 -34.97 33.24
C LEU A 326 25.72 -34.43 32.83
N TYR A 327 26.15 -33.32 33.44
CA TYR A 327 27.41 -32.66 33.12
C TYR A 327 28.59 -33.04 34.04
N GLU A 328 28.36 -33.89 35.05
CA GLU A 328 29.34 -34.26 36.07
C GLU A 328 30.62 -34.86 35.48
N SER A 329 30.49 -35.75 34.48
CA SER A 329 31.64 -36.32 33.76
C SER A 329 32.42 -35.25 33.00
N GLN A 330 31.74 -34.32 32.33
CA GLN A 330 32.40 -33.26 31.55
C GLN A 330 33.10 -32.24 32.46
N ALA A 331 32.48 -31.91 33.59
CA ALA A 331 33.04 -31.04 34.61
C ALA A 331 34.30 -31.65 35.24
N SER A 332 34.28 -32.97 35.49
CA SER A 332 35.38 -33.73 36.07
C SER A 332 36.65 -33.73 35.18
N LEU A 333 36.52 -33.71 33.85
CA LEU A 333 37.66 -33.57 32.92
C LEU A 333 38.46 -32.26 33.12
N LYS A 334 37.78 -31.22 33.61
CA LYS A 334 38.41 -29.93 33.98
C LYS A 334 38.60 -29.77 35.50
N VAL A 335 38.27 -30.79 36.30
CA VAL A 335 38.29 -30.72 37.76
C VAL A 335 37.45 -29.54 38.27
N LEU A 336 36.27 -29.34 37.71
CA LEU A 336 35.34 -28.28 38.12
C LEU A 336 34.43 -28.76 39.25
N GLU A 337 34.16 -27.89 40.21
CA GLU A 337 33.15 -28.12 41.24
C GLU A 337 31.83 -27.45 40.81
N ILE A 338 30.73 -28.21 40.77
CA ILE A 338 29.40 -27.67 40.46
C ILE A 338 28.52 -27.74 41.71
N ILE A 339 28.09 -26.59 42.21
CA ILE A 339 27.34 -26.45 43.47
C ILE A 339 25.89 -26.08 43.15
N ASN A 340 24.94 -26.86 43.67
CA ASN A 340 23.52 -26.56 43.57
C ASN A 340 23.02 -25.81 44.82
N ASN A 341 22.94 -24.49 44.74
CA ASN A 341 22.44 -23.61 45.80
C ASN A 341 20.98 -23.19 45.56
N THR A 342 20.22 -23.97 44.78
CA THR A 342 18.79 -23.70 44.54
C THR A 342 17.93 -24.16 45.72
N ASP A 343 16.87 -23.40 46.01
CA ASP A 343 15.93 -23.70 47.09
C ASP A 343 15.05 -24.92 46.72
N PRO A 344 15.10 -26.03 47.48
CA PRO A 344 14.30 -27.23 47.20
C PRO A 344 12.79 -27.02 47.27
N GLN A 345 12.32 -25.99 47.98
CA GLN A 345 10.89 -25.70 48.14
C GLN A 345 10.36 -24.70 47.10
N LEU A 346 11.25 -24.04 46.37
CA LEU A 346 10.88 -23.01 45.41
C LEU A 346 10.35 -23.64 44.11
N LYS A 347 9.09 -23.32 43.79
CA LYS A 347 8.43 -23.71 42.54
C LYS A 347 8.33 -22.53 41.59
N ALA A 348 8.69 -22.75 40.33
CA ALA A 348 8.47 -21.81 39.25
C ALA A 348 7.28 -22.24 38.39
N PHE A 349 6.60 -21.28 37.76
CA PHE A 349 5.52 -21.51 36.81
C PHE A 349 5.98 -21.11 35.42
N ALA A 350 6.47 -22.08 34.65
CA ALA A 350 7.00 -21.91 33.30
C ALA A 350 6.96 -23.28 32.59
N ASP A 351 7.25 -23.33 31.29
CA ASP A 351 7.45 -24.57 30.55
C ASP A 351 8.76 -25.24 30.99
N PRO A 352 8.73 -26.40 31.67
CA PRO A 352 9.95 -26.98 32.24
C PRO A 352 10.90 -27.52 31.16
N GLY A 353 10.39 -27.86 29.98
CA GLY A 353 11.23 -28.26 28.85
C GLY A 353 12.05 -27.08 28.35
N MET A 354 11.40 -25.92 28.17
CA MET A 354 12.09 -24.68 27.78
C MET A 354 13.12 -24.25 28.83
N ILE A 355 12.77 -24.25 30.12
CA ILE A 355 13.70 -23.85 31.19
C ILE A 355 14.84 -24.87 31.36
N SER A 356 14.59 -26.17 31.17
CA SER A 356 15.65 -27.18 31.17
C SER A 356 16.67 -26.94 30.06
N LEU A 357 16.22 -26.57 28.86
CA LEU A 357 17.12 -26.20 27.74
C LEU A 357 17.93 -24.94 28.05
N VAL A 358 17.31 -23.93 28.67
CA VAL A 358 18.01 -22.71 29.12
C VAL A 358 19.13 -23.07 30.10
N LEU A 359 18.81 -23.83 31.15
CA LEU A 359 19.77 -24.23 32.18
C LEU A 359 20.90 -25.10 31.63
N ARG A 360 20.61 -26.06 30.76
CA ARG A 360 21.64 -26.89 30.09
C ARG A 360 22.62 -26.01 29.31
N ASN A 361 22.12 -25.06 28.55
CA ASN A 361 22.96 -24.16 27.77
C ASN A 361 23.82 -23.24 28.64
N LEU A 362 23.27 -22.70 29.73
CA LEU A 362 24.03 -21.85 30.66
C LEU A 362 25.11 -22.64 31.40
N ILE A 363 24.79 -23.83 31.93
CA ILE A 363 25.76 -24.70 32.62
C ILE A 363 26.83 -25.20 31.66
N SER A 364 26.46 -25.57 30.42
CA SER A 364 27.43 -25.96 29.41
C SER A 364 28.39 -24.83 29.05
N ASN A 365 27.90 -23.59 28.91
CA ASN A 365 28.75 -22.42 28.70
C ASN A 365 29.69 -22.18 29.89
N ALA A 366 29.18 -22.27 31.12
CA ALA A 366 29.98 -22.15 32.33
C ALA A 366 31.15 -23.17 32.36
N ILE A 367 30.89 -24.45 32.05
CA ILE A 367 31.93 -25.50 31.96
C ILE A 367 32.93 -25.18 30.84
N LYS A 368 32.43 -24.73 29.69
CA LYS A 368 33.25 -24.43 28.52
C LYS A 368 34.24 -23.29 28.78
N PHE A 369 33.80 -22.23 29.47
CA PHE A 369 34.59 -21.02 29.69
C PHE A 369 35.28 -20.95 31.06
N SER A 370 35.06 -21.93 31.93
CA SER A 370 35.78 -22.12 33.19
C SER A 370 37.20 -22.65 32.99
N LYS A 371 38.15 -22.20 33.81
CA LYS A 371 39.52 -22.76 33.90
C LYS A 371 39.51 -24.03 34.77
N LYS A 372 40.59 -24.83 34.72
CA LYS A 372 40.73 -25.98 35.62
C LYS A 372 40.64 -25.55 37.09
N ASN A 373 40.03 -26.38 37.94
CA ASN A 373 39.77 -26.10 39.36
C ASN A 373 38.80 -24.92 39.60
N GLY A 374 38.00 -24.54 38.60
CA GLY A 374 36.95 -23.53 38.74
C GLY A 374 35.70 -24.04 39.45
N ILE A 375 34.86 -23.11 39.89
CA ILE A 375 33.59 -23.38 40.58
C ILE A 375 32.44 -22.84 39.72
N ILE A 376 31.37 -23.62 39.60
CA ILE A 376 30.12 -23.22 38.96
C ILE A 376 29.02 -23.36 40.01
N SER A 377 28.25 -22.30 40.24
CA SER A 377 27.15 -22.32 41.22
C SER A 377 25.82 -21.98 40.57
N VAL A 378 24.79 -22.77 40.85
CA VAL A 378 23.41 -22.52 40.40
C VAL A 378 22.57 -22.04 41.57
N TYR A 379 21.91 -20.90 41.43
CA TYR A 379 21.05 -20.34 42.47
C TYR A 379 19.62 -20.16 41.96
N SER A 380 18.69 -20.12 42.91
CA SER A 380 17.31 -19.75 42.64
C SER A 380 16.77 -18.89 43.77
N LYS A 381 16.08 -17.79 43.45
CA LYS A 381 15.49 -16.90 44.44
C LYS A 381 14.13 -16.39 44.00
N SER A 382 13.18 -16.33 44.93
CA SER A 382 11.91 -15.62 44.70
C SER A 382 12.13 -14.10 44.73
N LYS A 383 11.64 -13.40 43.70
CA LYS A 383 11.77 -11.95 43.51
C LYS A 383 10.42 -11.37 43.11
N GLY A 384 9.53 -11.23 44.09
CA GLY A 384 8.16 -10.79 43.86
C GLY A 384 7.35 -11.86 43.12
N GLU A 385 6.80 -11.51 41.96
CA GLU A 385 6.05 -12.45 41.10
C GLU A 385 6.94 -13.30 40.20
N LEU A 386 8.25 -13.03 40.16
CA LEU A 386 9.21 -13.74 39.31
C LEU A 386 10.10 -14.64 40.16
N THR A 387 10.57 -15.74 39.53
CA THR A 387 11.65 -16.56 40.06
C THR A 387 12.93 -16.27 39.29
N GLU A 388 13.95 -15.80 39.99
CA GLU A 388 15.28 -15.56 39.44
C GLU A 388 16.09 -16.85 39.53
N ILE A 389 16.68 -17.26 38.41
CA ILE A 389 17.60 -18.40 38.31
C ILE A 389 18.91 -17.87 37.76
N SER A 390 20.01 -18.13 38.46
CA SER A 390 21.35 -17.69 38.02
C SER A 390 22.32 -18.86 37.98
N VAL A 391 23.23 -18.79 37.01
CA VAL A 391 24.39 -19.68 36.89
C VAL A 391 25.62 -18.78 36.95
N GLU A 392 26.43 -18.97 37.97
CA GLU A 392 27.68 -18.24 38.22
C GLU A 392 28.84 -19.18 37.91
N ASP A 393 29.88 -18.68 37.23
CA ASP A 393 31.08 -19.43 36.91
C ASP A 393 32.34 -18.62 37.22
N SER A 394 33.40 -19.29 37.69
CA SER A 394 34.71 -18.65 37.95
C SER A 394 35.61 -18.67 36.70
N GLY A 395 35.05 -18.35 35.54
CA GLY A 395 35.71 -18.49 34.24
C GLY A 395 36.60 -17.33 33.82
N ILE A 396 36.82 -17.21 32.51
CA ILE A 396 37.65 -16.14 31.94
C ILE A 396 36.98 -14.75 32.00
N GLY A 397 35.68 -14.70 32.27
CA GLY A 397 34.88 -13.49 32.20
C GLY A 397 34.62 -13.03 30.76
N ILE A 398 33.76 -12.02 30.63
CA ILE A 398 33.35 -11.45 29.34
C ILE A 398 33.74 -9.97 29.29
N GLU A 399 34.39 -9.56 28.20
CA GLU A 399 34.74 -8.16 27.96
C GLU A 399 33.49 -7.27 27.90
N PRO A 400 33.50 -6.07 28.53
CA PRO A 400 32.32 -5.20 28.59
C PRO A 400 31.74 -4.83 27.22
N GLU A 401 32.58 -4.68 26.18
CA GLU A 401 32.09 -4.35 24.83
C GLU A 401 31.30 -5.50 24.20
N ARG A 402 31.45 -6.74 24.69
CA ARG A 402 30.79 -7.93 24.15
C ARG A 402 29.46 -8.23 24.83
N ILE A 403 29.25 -7.76 26.05
CA ILE A 403 28.01 -8.00 26.80
C ILE A 403 26.74 -7.58 26.03
N PRO A 404 26.68 -6.41 25.37
CA PRO A 404 25.48 -5.99 24.63
C PRO A 404 25.09 -6.89 23.45
N SER A 405 26.03 -7.65 22.87
CA SER A 405 25.80 -8.47 21.68
C SER A 405 25.58 -9.95 21.97
N LEU A 406 25.75 -10.42 23.21
CA LEU A 406 25.64 -11.85 23.58
C LEU A 406 24.25 -12.46 23.31
N PHE A 407 23.20 -11.66 23.40
CA PHE A 407 21.81 -12.06 23.16
C PHE A 407 21.23 -11.44 21.87
N GLY A 408 22.10 -10.89 21.01
CA GLY A 408 21.74 -10.27 19.74
C GLY A 408 21.71 -11.25 18.57
N ASP A 409 21.36 -10.75 17.38
CA ASP A 409 21.21 -11.56 16.14
C ASP A 409 22.54 -11.98 15.50
N ASP A 410 23.64 -11.36 15.90
CA ASP A 410 24.96 -11.60 15.36
C ASP A 410 25.59 -12.86 15.96
N GLN A 411 25.98 -13.81 15.10
CA GLN A 411 26.59 -15.08 15.49
C GLN A 411 28.04 -14.85 15.93
N PHE A 412 28.26 -14.66 17.23
CA PHE A 412 29.59 -14.59 17.82
C PHE A 412 29.92 -15.85 18.62
N SER A 413 31.01 -16.53 18.24
CA SER A 413 31.51 -17.71 18.95
C SER A 413 32.99 -17.56 19.26
N THR A 414 33.36 -17.85 20.50
CA THR A 414 34.76 -17.98 20.94
C THR A 414 35.09 -19.42 21.26
N GLN A 415 36.37 -19.77 21.08
CA GLN A 415 36.92 -21.02 21.59
C GLN A 415 36.85 -21.03 23.12
N GLY A 416 36.48 -22.17 23.69
CA GLY A 416 36.52 -22.40 25.13
C GLY A 416 37.96 -22.52 25.65
N THR A 417 38.10 -22.64 26.97
CA THR A 417 39.41 -22.65 27.65
C THR A 417 40.26 -23.89 27.33
N ALA A 418 39.65 -24.94 26.75
CA ALA A 418 40.33 -26.14 26.28
C ALA A 418 40.16 -26.35 24.75
N GLY A 419 39.85 -25.29 23.99
CA GLY A 419 39.73 -25.33 22.54
C GLY A 419 38.34 -25.74 22.02
N GLU A 420 37.32 -25.76 22.88
CA GLU A 420 35.97 -26.17 22.51
C GLU A 420 35.32 -25.16 21.54
N LYS A 421 34.76 -25.64 20.43
CA LYS A 421 34.05 -24.79 19.46
C LYS A 421 32.62 -24.53 19.94
N GLY A 422 32.14 -23.29 19.80
CA GLY A 422 30.73 -22.94 20.04
C GLY A 422 30.02 -22.54 18.76
N THR A 423 28.69 -22.56 18.77
CA THR A 423 27.86 -22.12 17.64
C THR A 423 27.40 -20.66 17.76
N GLY A 424 27.53 -20.04 18.94
CA GLY A 424 27.08 -18.69 19.22
C GLY A 424 25.56 -18.52 19.30
N LEU A 425 24.78 -19.61 19.25
CA LEU A 425 23.32 -19.58 19.11
C LEU A 425 22.56 -19.96 20.39
N GLY A 426 23.23 -20.58 21.36
CA GLY A 426 22.60 -21.04 22.59
C GLY A 426 21.99 -19.91 23.43
N LEU A 427 22.68 -18.78 23.58
CA LEU A 427 22.18 -17.65 24.39
C LEU A 427 20.98 -16.94 23.72
N MET A 428 20.94 -16.89 22.39
CA MET A 428 19.79 -16.38 21.64
C MET A 428 18.54 -17.24 21.88
N LEU A 429 18.68 -18.57 21.84
CA LEU A 429 17.59 -19.50 22.17
C LEU A 429 17.17 -19.39 23.63
N CYS A 430 18.12 -19.20 24.56
CA CYS A 430 17.78 -18.96 25.95
C CYS A 430 16.90 -17.71 26.12
N LYS A 431 17.22 -16.63 25.41
CA LYS A 431 16.42 -15.40 25.42
C LYS A 431 15.02 -15.65 24.88
N GLU A 432 14.87 -16.29 23.72
CA GLU A 432 13.54 -16.57 23.16
C GLU A 432 12.68 -17.43 24.10
N PHE A 433 13.25 -18.48 24.70
CA PHE A 433 12.52 -19.35 25.62
C PHE A 433 12.14 -18.64 26.93
N VAL A 434 13.01 -17.80 27.47
CA VAL A 434 12.71 -17.01 28.67
C VAL A 434 11.63 -15.97 28.37
N GLU A 435 11.71 -15.26 27.23
CA GLU A 435 10.72 -14.26 26.82
C GLU A 435 9.34 -14.89 26.53
N ARG A 436 9.29 -16.09 25.94
CA ARG A 436 8.04 -16.86 25.75
C ARG A 436 7.41 -17.33 27.05
N ASN A 437 8.20 -17.47 28.11
CA ASN A 437 7.72 -17.72 29.47
C ASN A 437 7.39 -16.42 30.23
N GLY A 438 7.40 -15.26 29.56
CA GLY A 438 7.11 -13.96 30.15
C GLY A 438 8.23 -13.39 31.02
N GLY A 439 9.45 -13.94 30.92
CA GLY A 439 10.62 -13.52 31.69
C GLY A 439 11.61 -12.65 30.91
N HIS A 440 12.75 -12.36 31.54
CA HIS A 440 13.90 -11.69 30.94
C HIS A 440 15.20 -12.41 31.31
N ILE A 441 16.17 -12.43 30.40
CA ILE A 441 17.51 -12.98 30.63
C ILE A 441 18.57 -11.87 30.52
N GLY A 442 19.56 -11.91 31.39
CA GLY A 442 20.69 -10.98 31.39
C GLY A 442 21.98 -11.66 31.83
N VAL A 443 23.07 -10.89 31.81
CA VAL A 443 24.40 -11.37 32.21
C VAL A 443 25.13 -10.27 32.98
N GLN A 444 25.92 -10.67 33.98
CA GLN A 444 26.86 -9.82 34.70
C GLN A 444 28.21 -10.54 34.67
N SER A 445 29.26 -9.87 34.18
CA SER A 445 30.59 -10.46 34.09
C SER A 445 31.66 -9.38 34.12
N SER A 446 32.86 -9.72 34.58
CA SER A 446 34.05 -8.87 34.50
C SER A 446 35.23 -9.72 34.03
N PRO A 447 36.12 -9.23 33.16
CA PRO A 447 37.28 -10.00 32.72
C PRO A 447 38.10 -10.54 33.90
N GLY A 448 38.33 -11.86 33.92
CA GLY A 448 39.10 -12.55 34.96
C GLY A 448 38.39 -12.71 36.31
N LYS A 449 37.08 -12.47 36.42
CA LYS A 449 36.28 -12.71 37.61
C LYS A 449 34.97 -13.43 37.32
#